data_AF-A0A850SGL0-F1
#
_entry.id   AF-A0A850SGL0-F1
#
_cell.length_a   1.000
_cell.length_b   1.000
_cell.length_c   1.000
_cell.angle_alpha   90.00
_cell.angle_beta   90.00
_cell.angle_gamma   90.00
#
_symmetry.space_group_name_H-M   'P 1'
#
loop_
_entity.id
_entity.type
_entity.pdbx_description
1 polymer ?
#
loop_
_entity_poly.entity_id
_entity_poly.type
_entity_poly.pdbx_seq_one_letter_code
_entity_poly.pdbx_strand_id
1 'polypeptide(L)'
;MRMSSVAVGAVLAVLAAGAVQAQKPDKGEKARAVVNAAEKLEKAEKAAAKEEERRRKDPLTPYSIAEKSPDADWRTVDPENLLVLDLPAGPVFVEMRPDLAPAHVAQIKTLVRQGFYNGLTFHRVIEGFVAQGGDPKGDGTGRSSLPDLKGEFVKDAKDVANFDEIGRDRIAARVGFIEGLPVGAQPESLRSFRADRRVELWPLHCPGVLSMARSSRPDSANSQFFILLGDARLNLDRTYTVWGMIVDGTENSRRIDRGEPPKRPTPIVRARMALDMPAAERPKIEVMKTGSESFKKYVEALGAVKDGYVKDVCDITAPRRINGKIEIL
;
A
#
# COMPACT_ATOMS: atom_id res chain seq x y z
N MET A 1 -3.12 -42.00 18.47
CA MET A 1 -4.31 -41.13 18.31
C MET A 1 -4.47 -40.82 16.83
N ARG A 2 -5.71 -40.95 16.32
CA ARG A 2 -6.10 -41.17 14.91
C ARG A 2 -5.63 -40.07 13.94
N MET A 3 -4.97 -40.45 12.85
CA MET A 3 -4.95 -39.67 11.59
C MET A 3 -6.27 -39.95 10.87
N SER A 4 -7.13 -38.94 10.77
CA SER A 4 -8.38 -39.01 10.00
C SER A 4 -8.07 -38.81 8.52
N SER A 5 -8.21 -39.90 7.77
CA SER A 5 -8.38 -39.96 6.33
C SER A 5 -9.68 -39.26 5.94
N VAL A 6 -9.59 -38.06 5.35
CA VAL A 6 -10.73 -37.40 4.69
C VAL A 6 -10.24 -36.69 3.43
N ALA A 7 -10.95 -36.96 2.32
CA ALA A 7 -10.94 -36.26 1.03
C ALA A 7 -9.88 -36.62 -0.02
N VAL A 8 -9.86 -37.87 -0.47
CA VAL A 8 -9.61 -38.23 -1.89
C VAL A 8 -10.85 -38.94 -2.44
N GLY A 9 -11.98 -38.26 -2.37
CA GLY A 9 -13.30 -38.83 -2.67
C GLY A 9 -14.21 -37.83 -3.34
N ALA A 10 -13.81 -37.27 -4.49
CA ALA A 10 -14.69 -36.49 -5.36
C ALA A 10 -14.09 -36.27 -6.77
N VAL A 11 -13.82 -37.33 -7.54
CA VAL A 11 -13.66 -37.21 -9.02
C VAL A 11 -14.35 -38.38 -9.73
N LEU A 12 -15.58 -38.70 -9.30
CA LEU A 12 -16.40 -39.74 -9.93
C LEU A 12 -17.83 -39.23 -10.11
N ALA A 13 -17.98 -38.07 -10.75
CA ALA A 13 -19.30 -37.50 -11.04
C ALA A 13 -19.28 -36.47 -12.18
N VAL A 14 -18.82 -36.82 -13.38
CA VAL A 14 -19.29 -36.16 -14.61
C VAL A 14 -19.29 -37.19 -15.73
N LEU A 15 -20.47 -37.69 -16.12
CA LEU A 15 -20.80 -38.15 -17.48
C LEU A 15 -22.25 -38.66 -17.47
N ALA A 16 -23.23 -37.74 -17.47
CA ALA A 16 -24.57 -37.99 -18.01
C ALA A 16 -25.41 -36.70 -18.05
N ALA A 17 -25.41 -36.01 -19.19
CA ALA A 17 -26.58 -35.34 -19.77
C ALA A 17 -26.15 -34.55 -21.02
N GLY A 18 -26.46 -35.07 -22.20
CA GLY A 18 -26.18 -34.44 -23.48
C GLY A 18 -26.45 -35.43 -24.61
N ALA A 19 -27.71 -35.56 -25.00
CA ALA A 19 -28.12 -36.39 -26.12
C ALA A 19 -27.66 -35.72 -27.43
N VAL A 20 -26.48 -36.12 -27.90
CA VAL A 20 -26.03 -35.95 -29.28
C VAL A 20 -25.72 -37.35 -29.80
N GLN A 21 -26.27 -37.71 -30.96
CA GLN A 21 -26.01 -38.98 -31.63
C GLN A 21 -24.51 -39.16 -31.84
N ALA A 22 -23.89 -39.97 -30.98
CA ALA A 22 -22.51 -40.43 -31.12
C ALA A 22 -22.52 -41.95 -31.33
N GLN A 23 -21.84 -42.38 -32.38
CA GLN A 23 -21.47 -43.77 -32.65
C GLN A 23 -21.08 -44.49 -31.35
N LYS A 24 -21.56 -45.73 -31.16
CA LYS A 24 -21.14 -46.57 -30.03
C LYS A 24 -19.61 -46.73 -30.11
N PRO A 25 -18.84 -46.24 -29.11
CA PRO A 25 -17.38 -46.32 -29.16
C PRO A 25 -16.95 -47.78 -29.13
N ASP A 26 -15.93 -48.11 -29.91
CA ASP A 26 -15.33 -49.44 -29.95
C ASP A 26 -14.80 -49.82 -28.55
N LYS A 27 -14.88 -51.11 -28.18
CA LYS A 27 -14.40 -51.60 -26.87
C LYS A 27 -12.93 -51.25 -26.64
N GLY A 28 -12.12 -51.20 -27.70
CA GLY A 28 -10.71 -50.79 -27.65
C GLY A 28 -10.51 -49.29 -27.37
N GLU A 29 -11.43 -48.44 -27.82
CA GLU A 29 -11.37 -46.99 -27.62
C GLU A 29 -11.74 -46.59 -26.19
N LYS A 30 -12.75 -47.25 -25.60
CA LYS A 30 -13.08 -47.08 -24.17
C LYS A 30 -11.96 -47.56 -23.26
N ALA A 31 -11.32 -48.68 -23.58
CA ALA A 31 -10.19 -49.19 -22.81
C ALA A 31 -8.99 -48.22 -22.84
N ARG A 32 -8.65 -47.67 -24.01
CA ARG A 32 -7.61 -46.63 -24.13
C ARG A 32 -7.94 -45.35 -23.36
N ALA A 33 -9.21 -44.92 -23.38
CA ALA A 33 -9.63 -43.72 -22.64
C ALA A 33 -9.47 -43.88 -21.12
N VAL A 34 -9.79 -45.08 -20.59
CA VAL A 34 -9.63 -45.39 -19.15
C VAL A 34 -8.16 -45.44 -18.75
N VAL A 35 -7.29 -46.05 -19.58
CA VAL A 35 -5.84 -46.09 -19.32
C VAL A 35 -5.24 -44.67 -19.33
N ASN A 36 -5.60 -43.85 -20.32
CA ASN A 36 -5.14 -42.46 -20.40
C ASN A 36 -5.62 -41.61 -19.20
N ALA A 37 -6.82 -41.86 -18.70
CA ALA A 37 -7.35 -41.18 -17.52
C ALA A 37 -6.60 -41.59 -16.24
N ALA A 38 -6.31 -42.89 -16.09
CA ALA A 38 -5.54 -43.41 -14.96
C ALA A 38 -4.11 -42.86 -14.93
N GLU A 39 -3.42 -42.80 -16.09
CA GLU A 39 -2.09 -42.20 -16.20
C GLU A 39 -2.09 -40.70 -15.87
N LYS A 40 -3.14 -39.97 -16.25
CA LYS A 40 -3.30 -38.55 -15.91
C LYS A 40 -3.51 -38.35 -14.41
N LEU A 41 -4.31 -39.20 -13.76
CA LEU A 41 -4.53 -39.18 -12.32
C LEU A 41 -3.23 -39.47 -11.56
N GLU A 42 -2.51 -40.53 -11.94
CA GLU A 42 -1.22 -40.87 -11.30
C GLU A 42 -0.18 -39.74 -11.43
N LYS A 43 -0.11 -39.10 -12.61
CA LYS A 43 0.76 -37.92 -12.82
C LYS A 43 0.33 -36.75 -11.95
N ALA A 44 -0.97 -36.49 -11.81
CA ALA A 44 -1.49 -35.42 -10.97
C ALA A 44 -1.21 -35.65 -9.49
N GLU A 45 -1.37 -36.89 -9.00
CA GLU A 45 -1.06 -37.27 -7.62
C GLU A 45 0.43 -37.14 -7.31
N LYS A 46 1.31 -37.61 -8.20
CA LYS A 46 2.77 -37.45 -8.06
C LYS A 46 3.18 -35.98 -8.07
N ALA A 47 2.56 -35.15 -8.91
CA ALA A 47 2.80 -33.71 -8.94
C ALA A 47 2.33 -33.03 -7.65
N ALA A 48 1.16 -33.40 -7.13
CA ALA A 48 0.63 -32.89 -5.86
C ALA A 48 1.51 -33.26 -4.66
N ALA A 49 1.97 -34.52 -4.59
CA ALA A 49 2.88 -34.98 -3.53
C ALA A 49 4.23 -34.24 -3.57
N LYS A 50 4.78 -34.01 -4.77
CA LYS A 50 6.03 -33.25 -4.96
C LYS A 50 5.86 -31.77 -4.60
N GLU A 51 4.70 -31.19 -4.90
CA GLU A 51 4.34 -29.83 -4.51
C GLU A 51 4.18 -29.71 -2.98
N GLU A 52 3.56 -30.70 -2.33
CA GLU A 52 3.40 -30.74 -0.86
C GLU A 52 4.77 -30.89 -0.16
N GLU A 53 5.64 -31.76 -0.67
CA GLU A 53 7.01 -31.91 -0.17
C GLU A 53 7.82 -30.62 -0.34
N ARG A 54 7.68 -29.94 -1.49
CA ARG A 54 8.29 -28.62 -1.73
C ARG A 54 7.77 -27.57 -0.75
N ARG A 55 6.45 -27.49 -0.54
CA ARG A 55 5.82 -26.56 0.40
C ARG A 55 6.23 -26.80 1.84
N ARG A 56 6.49 -28.06 2.23
CA ARG A 56 7.03 -28.39 3.56
C ARG A 56 8.48 -27.96 3.72
N LYS A 57 9.30 -28.09 2.67
CA LYS A 57 10.73 -27.74 2.70
C LYS A 57 10.99 -26.23 2.57
N ASP A 58 10.11 -25.51 1.91
CA ASP A 58 10.24 -24.07 1.61
C ASP A 58 8.86 -23.40 1.78
N PRO A 59 8.44 -23.11 3.03
CA PRO A 59 7.17 -22.46 3.27
C PRO A 59 7.16 -21.08 2.60
N LEU A 60 6.05 -20.77 1.92
CA LEU A 60 5.81 -19.46 1.34
C LEU A 60 5.57 -18.45 2.47
N THR A 61 6.66 -17.89 2.99
CA THR A 61 6.62 -16.78 3.94
C THR A 61 6.45 -15.47 3.17
N PRO A 62 5.96 -14.40 3.81
CA PRO A 62 5.90 -13.08 3.19
C PRO A 62 7.26 -12.65 2.59
N TYR A 63 8.36 -12.95 3.29
CA TYR A 63 9.71 -12.70 2.81
C TYR A 63 10.09 -13.53 1.58
N SER A 64 9.90 -14.85 1.61
CA SER A 64 10.30 -15.70 0.50
C SER A 64 9.47 -15.45 -0.77
N ILE A 65 8.24 -14.95 -0.62
CA ILE A 65 7.42 -14.47 -1.74
C ILE A 65 8.09 -13.25 -2.38
N ALA A 66 8.39 -12.21 -1.60
CA ALA A 66 9.03 -11.00 -2.12
C ALA A 66 10.42 -11.28 -2.73
N GLU A 67 11.20 -12.17 -2.11
CA GLU A 67 12.51 -12.59 -2.62
C GLU A 67 12.42 -13.23 -4.00
N LYS A 68 11.42 -14.06 -4.22
CA LYS A 68 11.25 -14.82 -5.47
C LYS A 68 10.39 -14.11 -6.50
N SER A 69 9.85 -12.93 -6.18
CA SER A 69 9.03 -12.15 -7.10
C SER A 69 9.82 -11.70 -8.34
N PRO A 70 9.25 -11.84 -9.55
CA PRO A 70 9.89 -11.40 -10.77
C PRO A 70 10.02 -9.87 -10.80
N ASP A 71 11.05 -9.35 -11.48
CA ASP A 71 11.29 -7.90 -11.56
C ASP A 71 10.11 -7.12 -12.14
N ALA A 72 9.29 -7.74 -12.99
CA ALA A 72 8.08 -7.14 -13.54
C ALA A 72 7.01 -6.80 -12.47
N ASP A 73 7.06 -7.44 -11.30
CA ASP A 73 6.16 -7.18 -10.16
C ASP A 73 6.64 -6.01 -9.29
N TRP A 74 7.76 -5.39 -9.64
CA TRP A 74 8.31 -4.21 -8.95
C TRP A 74 8.16 -2.98 -9.82
N ARG A 75 7.96 -1.83 -9.17
CA ARG A 75 8.03 -0.51 -9.81
C ARG A 75 9.11 0.30 -9.13
N THR A 76 9.91 1.03 -9.90
CA THR A 76 10.83 2.01 -9.35
C THR A 76 10.06 3.26 -8.96
N VAL A 77 10.31 3.80 -7.77
CA VAL A 77 9.74 5.07 -7.34
C VAL A 77 10.35 6.19 -8.17
N ASP A 78 9.51 7.04 -8.75
CA ASP A 78 9.96 8.16 -9.58
C ASP A 78 10.74 9.18 -8.73
N PRO A 79 12.01 9.48 -9.05
CA PRO A 79 12.79 10.47 -8.32
C PRO A 79 12.17 11.88 -8.34
N GLU A 80 11.33 12.21 -9.33
CA GLU A 80 10.58 13.47 -9.35
C GLU A 80 9.54 13.55 -8.23
N ASN A 81 9.02 12.41 -7.78
CA ASN A 81 8.03 12.30 -6.72
C ASN A 81 8.62 11.77 -5.41
N LEU A 82 9.95 11.65 -5.31
CA LEU A 82 10.61 11.20 -4.10
C LEU A 82 11.19 12.37 -3.31
N LEU A 83 10.62 12.64 -2.15
CA LEU A 83 11.13 13.60 -1.16
C LEU A 83 12.08 12.87 -0.20
N VAL A 84 13.24 13.46 0.05
CA VAL A 84 14.21 13.01 1.04
C VAL A 84 14.22 14.01 2.20
N LEU A 85 13.82 13.55 3.38
CA LEU A 85 13.87 14.30 4.64
C LEU A 85 15.01 13.76 5.50
N ASP A 86 16.10 14.50 5.60
CA ASP A 86 17.20 14.16 6.51
C ASP A 86 16.80 14.55 7.94
N LEU A 87 16.69 13.55 8.81
CA LEU A 87 16.50 13.74 10.24
C LEU A 87 17.79 13.37 11.00
N PRO A 88 17.96 13.80 12.26
CA PRO A 88 19.12 13.39 13.06
C PRO A 88 19.27 11.87 13.22
N ALA A 89 18.15 11.13 13.16
CA ALA A 89 18.14 9.67 13.25
C ALA A 89 18.52 8.96 11.93
N GLY A 90 18.47 9.67 10.80
CA GLY A 90 18.63 9.11 9.46
C GLY A 90 17.62 9.71 8.47
N PRO A 91 17.78 9.43 7.17
CA PRO A 91 16.86 9.91 6.15
C PRO A 91 15.49 9.21 6.24
N VAL A 92 14.46 9.93 5.83
CA VAL A 92 13.11 9.42 5.56
C VAL A 92 12.80 9.71 4.09
N PHE A 93 12.41 8.67 3.36
CA PHE A 93 12.11 8.74 1.95
C PHE A 93 10.60 8.67 1.76
N VAL A 94 10.03 9.70 1.14
CA VAL A 94 8.59 9.88 0.97
C VAL A 94 8.23 9.88 -0.50
N GLU A 95 7.43 8.91 -0.93
CA GLU A 95 6.81 8.94 -2.24
C GLU A 95 5.57 9.83 -2.20
N MET A 96 5.63 10.92 -2.97
CA MET A 96 4.55 11.90 -3.12
C MET A 96 3.55 11.46 -4.18
N ARG A 97 2.30 11.90 -4.02
CA ARG A 97 1.15 11.44 -4.80
C ARG A 97 0.46 12.57 -5.56
N PRO A 98 1.08 13.07 -6.65
CA PRO A 98 0.48 14.15 -7.45
C PRO A 98 -0.81 13.71 -8.16
N ASP A 99 -1.05 12.42 -8.30
CA ASP A 99 -2.31 11.86 -8.78
C ASP A 99 -3.45 12.02 -7.75
N LEU A 100 -3.13 12.06 -6.45
CA LEU A 100 -4.11 12.19 -5.38
C LEU A 100 -4.23 13.64 -4.86
N ALA A 101 -3.12 14.36 -4.73
CA ALA A 101 -3.08 15.74 -4.23
C ALA A 101 -2.13 16.63 -5.08
N PRO A 102 -2.45 16.86 -6.37
CA PRO A 102 -1.57 17.59 -7.28
C PRO A 102 -1.17 18.99 -6.78
N ALA A 103 -2.12 19.75 -6.22
CA ALA A 103 -1.84 21.12 -5.76
C ALA A 103 -0.90 21.11 -4.55
N HIS A 104 -1.12 20.21 -3.59
CA HIS A 104 -0.27 20.11 -2.41
C HIS A 104 1.12 19.56 -2.75
N VAL A 105 1.21 18.54 -3.61
CA VAL A 105 2.52 18.03 -4.06
C VAL A 105 3.32 19.11 -4.80
N ALA A 106 2.69 19.90 -5.67
CA ALA A 106 3.36 21.01 -6.34
C ALA A 106 3.88 22.07 -5.36
N GLN A 107 3.08 22.42 -4.34
CA GLN A 107 3.48 23.37 -3.30
C GLN A 107 4.61 22.83 -2.42
N ILE A 108 4.53 21.57 -1.97
CA ILE A 108 5.60 20.92 -1.20
C ILE A 108 6.90 20.91 -2.01
N LYS A 109 6.87 20.49 -3.28
CA LYS A 109 8.05 20.52 -4.17
C LYS A 109 8.64 21.93 -4.26
N THR A 110 7.79 22.95 -4.37
CA THR A 110 8.23 24.36 -4.44
C THR A 110 8.93 24.78 -3.15
N LEU A 111 8.33 24.53 -1.98
CA LEU A 111 8.90 24.88 -0.67
C LEU A 111 10.20 24.13 -0.39
N VAL A 112 10.28 22.84 -0.75
CA VAL A 112 11.50 22.03 -0.64
C VAL A 112 12.63 22.63 -1.48
N ARG A 113 12.36 22.99 -2.74
CA ARG A 113 13.36 23.61 -3.63
C ARG A 113 13.79 25.01 -3.20
N GLN A 114 12.92 25.74 -2.53
CA GLN A 114 13.26 27.02 -1.88
C GLN A 114 14.08 26.84 -0.59
N GLY A 115 14.31 25.61 -0.13
CA GLY A 115 14.98 25.32 1.13
C GLY A 115 14.16 25.67 2.37
N PHE A 116 12.86 25.94 2.22
CA PHE A 116 11.98 26.46 3.27
C PHE A 116 11.96 25.58 4.51
N TYR A 117 11.99 24.25 4.34
CA TYR A 117 11.91 23.30 5.45
C TYR A 117 13.23 23.09 6.19
N ASN A 118 14.36 23.54 5.66
CA ASN A 118 15.67 23.26 6.25
C ASN A 118 15.80 23.98 7.61
N GLY A 119 16.09 23.22 8.66
CA GLY A 119 16.20 23.72 10.03
C GLY A 119 14.87 23.93 10.75
N LEU A 120 13.71 23.81 10.08
CA LEU A 120 12.42 23.84 10.75
C LEU A 120 12.24 22.60 11.62
N THR A 121 11.42 22.70 12.66
CA THR A 121 11.28 21.64 13.66
C THR A 121 9.91 20.97 13.63
N PHE A 122 9.87 19.75 14.15
CA PHE A 122 8.64 19.10 14.56
C PHE A 122 8.20 19.67 15.90
N HIS A 123 7.35 20.70 15.86
CA HIS A 123 6.95 21.46 17.05
C HIS A 123 5.80 20.81 17.83
N ARG A 124 5.08 19.84 17.23
CA ARG A 124 3.98 19.14 17.88
C ARG A 124 4.01 17.65 17.54
N VAL A 125 4.29 16.81 18.53
CA VAL A 125 4.54 15.38 18.32
C VAL A 125 3.83 14.56 19.39
N ILE A 126 2.79 13.84 18.97
CA ILE A 126 1.94 13.01 19.84
C ILE A 126 2.20 11.54 19.52
N GLU A 127 2.59 10.77 20.54
CA GLU A 127 2.81 9.33 20.44
C GLU A 127 1.55 8.63 19.89
N GLY A 128 1.74 7.72 18.93
CA GLY A 128 0.62 6.98 18.32
C GLY A 128 -0.34 7.83 17.48
N PHE A 129 -0.01 9.09 17.17
CA PHE A 129 -0.85 9.95 16.34
C PHE A 129 -0.05 10.64 15.24
N VAL A 130 0.60 11.77 15.53
CA VAL A 130 1.26 12.60 14.50
C VAL A 130 2.57 13.21 14.97
N ALA A 131 3.51 13.39 14.04
CA ALA A 131 4.63 14.32 14.15
C ALA A 131 4.40 15.48 13.18
N GLN A 132 4.03 16.66 13.69
CA GLN A 132 3.72 17.86 12.92
C GLN A 132 4.91 18.83 12.87
N GLY A 133 5.24 19.29 11.67
CA GLY A 133 6.33 20.22 11.39
C GLY A 133 5.98 21.19 10.25
N GLY A 134 7.00 21.83 9.67
CA GLY A 134 6.81 22.76 8.55
C GLY A 134 6.30 24.16 8.94
N ASP A 135 6.45 24.52 10.22
CA ASP A 135 6.14 25.84 10.75
C ASP A 135 7.42 26.68 10.93
N PRO A 136 7.57 27.83 10.25
CA PRO A 136 8.72 28.72 10.41
C PRO A 136 8.81 29.40 11.78
N LYS A 137 7.72 29.47 12.55
CA LYS A 137 7.72 30.00 13.92
C LYS A 137 7.94 28.91 14.98
N GLY A 138 7.64 27.66 14.64
CA GLY A 138 7.71 26.53 15.57
C GLY A 138 6.69 26.56 16.70
N ASP A 139 5.59 27.32 16.56
CA ASP A 139 4.55 27.52 17.58
C ASP A 139 3.14 27.08 17.12
N GLY A 140 3.04 26.50 15.93
CA GLY A 140 1.81 26.09 15.26
C GLY A 140 1.15 27.19 14.40
N THR A 141 1.65 28.43 14.42
CA THR A 141 0.95 29.58 13.79
C THR A 141 1.61 30.12 12.52
N GLY A 142 2.85 29.73 12.24
CA GLY A 142 3.56 30.20 11.06
C GLY A 142 3.14 29.47 9.79
N ARG A 143 3.48 30.12 8.66
CA ARG A 143 3.12 29.73 7.30
C ARG A 143 4.19 30.22 6.33
N SER A 144 4.23 29.64 5.14
CA SER A 144 5.04 30.18 4.05
C SER A 144 4.42 31.46 3.45
N SER A 145 5.13 32.07 2.50
CA SER A 145 4.61 33.17 1.67
C SER A 145 3.68 32.70 0.55
N LEU A 146 3.55 31.39 0.31
CA LEU A 146 2.67 30.83 -0.70
C LEU A 146 1.20 30.89 -0.24
N PRO A 147 0.23 30.84 -1.17
CA PRO A 147 -1.20 30.89 -0.82
C PRO A 147 -1.67 29.64 -0.06
N ASP A 148 -2.80 29.79 0.63
CA ASP A 148 -3.54 28.66 1.18
C ASP A 148 -4.07 27.78 0.02
N LEU A 149 -4.09 26.47 0.23
CA LEU A 149 -4.55 25.50 -0.73
C LEU A 149 -5.98 25.04 -0.43
N LYS A 150 -6.74 24.81 -1.51
CA LYS A 150 -8.02 24.11 -1.46
C LYS A 150 -7.80 22.66 -1.04
N GLY A 151 -8.62 22.14 -0.15
CA GLY A 151 -8.54 20.75 0.31
C GLY A 151 -8.68 19.72 -0.82
N GLU A 152 -7.80 18.71 -0.83
CA GLU A 152 -7.81 17.59 -1.78
C GLU A 152 -8.05 16.27 -1.03
N PHE A 153 -9.16 16.21 -0.29
CA PHE A 153 -9.39 15.16 0.71
C PHE A 153 -9.87 13.81 0.13
N VAL A 154 -10.58 13.87 -1.00
CA VAL A 154 -11.21 12.72 -1.66
C VAL A 154 -11.10 12.86 -3.18
N LYS A 155 -11.16 11.74 -3.88
CA LYS A 155 -11.31 11.64 -5.34
C LYS A 155 -12.61 10.94 -5.71
N ASP A 156 -13.07 11.12 -6.94
CA ASP A 156 -14.03 10.19 -7.52
C ASP A 156 -13.25 8.93 -7.93
N ALA A 157 -13.70 7.76 -7.49
CA ALA A 157 -13.01 6.49 -7.70
C ALA A 157 -12.77 6.18 -9.19
N LYS A 158 -13.61 6.70 -10.09
CA LYS A 158 -13.44 6.51 -11.55
C LYS A 158 -12.27 7.31 -12.13
N ASP A 159 -11.86 8.39 -11.46
CA ASP A 159 -10.79 9.29 -11.89
C ASP A 159 -9.41 8.81 -11.40
N VAL A 160 -9.39 7.71 -10.63
CA VAL A 160 -8.20 7.13 -10.02
C VAL A 160 -7.86 5.84 -10.74
N ALA A 161 -6.69 5.83 -11.38
CA ALA A 161 -6.14 4.60 -11.95
C ALA A 161 -5.62 3.68 -10.83
N ASN A 162 -5.63 2.37 -11.09
CA ASN A 162 -4.93 1.37 -10.27
C ASN A 162 -5.35 1.32 -8.79
N PHE A 163 -6.65 1.42 -8.50
CA PHE A 163 -7.16 1.04 -7.18
C PHE A 163 -7.16 -0.49 -7.04
N ASP A 164 -6.10 -1.02 -6.43
CA ASP A 164 -5.92 -2.44 -6.15
C ASP A 164 -6.70 -2.82 -4.88
N GLU A 165 -8.00 -3.07 -5.05
CA GLU A 165 -8.90 -3.48 -3.97
C GLU A 165 -8.56 -4.87 -3.43
N ILE A 166 -8.47 -5.01 -2.10
CA ILE A 166 -8.18 -6.28 -1.42
C ILE A 166 -9.33 -6.75 -0.50
N GLY A 167 -10.39 -5.95 -0.35
CA GLY A 167 -11.56 -6.32 0.43
C GLY A 167 -12.18 -5.13 1.15
N ARG A 168 -12.75 -5.38 2.34
CA ARG A 168 -13.33 -4.38 3.24
C ARG A 168 -12.73 -4.51 4.63
N ASP A 169 -12.72 -3.45 5.43
CA ASP A 169 -12.33 -3.52 6.84
C ASP A 169 -13.44 -2.96 7.75
N ARG A 170 -13.11 -2.69 9.01
CA ARG A 170 -14.05 -2.12 10.00
C ARG A 170 -14.43 -0.65 9.73
N ILE A 171 -13.66 0.07 8.91
CA ILE A 171 -13.79 1.52 8.69
C ILE A 171 -14.37 1.82 7.31
N ALA A 172 -13.88 1.16 6.27
CA ALA A 172 -14.24 1.43 4.88
C ALA A 172 -14.86 0.19 4.22
N ALA A 173 -15.87 0.45 3.39
CA ALA A 173 -16.59 -0.60 2.67
C ALA A 173 -15.73 -1.30 1.61
N ARG A 174 -14.71 -0.61 1.12
CA ARG A 174 -13.69 -1.12 0.21
C ARG A 174 -12.35 -0.53 0.65
N VAL A 175 -11.33 -1.37 0.72
CA VAL A 175 -9.95 -1.00 1.06
C VAL A 175 -8.99 -1.66 0.08
N GLY A 176 -7.86 -1.00 -0.12
CA GLY A 176 -6.86 -1.44 -1.05
C GLY A 176 -5.70 -0.48 -1.10
N PHE A 177 -5.00 -0.49 -2.22
CA PHE A 177 -3.83 0.33 -2.42
C PHE A 177 -3.91 1.06 -3.74
N ILE A 178 -3.22 2.19 -3.83
CA ILE A 178 -2.82 2.76 -5.10
C ILE A 178 -1.33 2.92 -5.00
N GLU A 179 -0.57 2.23 -5.85
CA GLU A 179 0.89 2.29 -5.83
C GLU A 179 1.46 2.11 -4.40
N GLY A 180 0.93 1.17 -3.61
CA GLY A 180 1.38 0.93 -2.23
C GLY A 180 0.84 1.87 -1.14
N LEU A 181 0.22 3.00 -1.47
CA LEU A 181 -0.48 3.84 -0.48
C LEU A 181 -1.84 3.22 -0.11
N PRO A 182 -2.15 2.99 1.17
CA PRO A 182 -3.46 2.50 1.60
C PRO A 182 -4.57 3.51 1.30
N VAL A 183 -5.66 3.04 0.70
CA VAL A 183 -6.84 3.84 0.39
C VAL A 183 -8.14 3.13 0.79
N GLY A 184 -9.15 3.92 1.12
CA GLY A 184 -10.52 3.49 1.34
C GLY A 184 -11.43 4.02 0.24
N ALA A 185 -12.51 3.30 -0.05
CA ALA A 185 -13.52 3.74 -0.98
C ALA A 185 -14.95 3.41 -0.50
N GLN A 186 -15.89 4.22 -0.97
CA GLN A 186 -17.32 3.97 -0.85
C GLN A 186 -17.75 2.76 -1.70
N PRO A 187 -18.87 2.09 -1.35
CA PRO A 187 -19.43 1.04 -2.19
C PRO A 187 -19.70 1.52 -3.61
N GLU A 188 -19.36 0.70 -4.60
CA GLU A 188 -19.61 1.04 -6.01
C GLU A 188 -21.11 1.19 -6.32
N SER A 189 -21.96 0.47 -5.57
CA SER A 189 -23.42 0.53 -5.71
C SER A 189 -23.98 1.94 -5.49
N LEU A 190 -23.32 2.81 -4.72
CA LEU A 190 -23.76 4.20 -4.52
C LEU A 190 -23.79 5.00 -5.82
N ARG A 191 -23.01 4.60 -6.83
CA ARG A 191 -22.98 5.27 -8.13
C ARG A 191 -24.36 5.38 -8.77
N SER A 192 -25.18 4.34 -8.66
CA SER A 192 -26.53 4.29 -9.23
C SER A 192 -27.56 5.05 -8.41
N PHE A 193 -27.27 5.37 -7.15
CA PHE A 193 -28.19 6.05 -6.23
C PHE A 193 -27.90 7.55 -6.07
N ARG A 194 -26.71 8.03 -6.45
CA ARG A 194 -26.33 9.45 -6.34
C ARG A 194 -26.57 10.19 -7.64
N ALA A 195 -27.11 11.41 -7.53
CA ALA A 195 -27.35 12.29 -8.68
C ALA A 195 -26.07 12.63 -9.45
N ASP A 196 -24.95 12.79 -8.76
CA ASP A 196 -23.64 13.08 -9.35
C ASP A 196 -22.89 11.83 -9.82
N ARG A 197 -23.42 10.63 -9.52
CA ARG A 197 -22.80 9.32 -9.77
C ARG A 197 -21.37 9.22 -9.24
N ARG A 198 -21.02 9.97 -8.18
CA ARG A 198 -19.67 9.94 -7.62
C ARG A 198 -19.58 8.87 -6.55
N VAL A 199 -18.49 8.10 -6.58
CA VAL A 199 -18.10 7.18 -5.51
C VAL A 199 -16.80 7.70 -4.96
N GLU A 200 -16.78 8.06 -3.68
CA GLU A 200 -15.57 8.63 -3.11
C GLU A 200 -14.51 7.56 -2.85
N LEU A 201 -13.27 7.88 -3.20
CA LEU A 201 -12.05 7.20 -2.80
C LEU A 201 -11.20 8.19 -2.01
N TRP A 202 -10.55 7.76 -0.95
CA TRP A 202 -9.68 8.60 -0.14
C TRP A 202 -8.44 7.85 0.34
N PRO A 203 -7.28 8.53 0.43
CA PRO A 203 -6.14 8.01 1.16
C PRO A 203 -6.45 7.82 2.64
N LEU A 204 -5.96 6.72 3.22
CA LEU A 204 -6.13 6.43 4.65
C LEU A 204 -4.99 7.04 5.46
N HIS A 205 -5.29 7.59 6.63
CA HIS A 205 -4.28 8.07 7.57
C HIS A 205 -3.67 6.93 8.39
N CYS A 206 -3.04 5.98 7.69
CA CYS A 206 -2.25 4.89 8.27
C CYS A 206 -0.87 5.39 8.75
N PRO A 207 -0.18 4.65 9.65
CA PRO A 207 1.20 4.97 10.02
C PRO A 207 2.11 5.11 8.79
N GLY A 208 2.99 6.11 8.81
CA GLY A 208 3.91 6.40 7.70
C GLY A 208 3.32 7.24 6.57
N VAL A 209 2.03 7.55 6.59
CA VAL A 209 1.42 8.50 5.64
C VAL A 209 1.79 9.94 6.02
N LEU A 210 1.87 10.83 5.01
CA LEU A 210 2.05 12.26 5.21
C LEU A 210 0.83 13.03 4.72
N SER A 211 0.40 13.99 5.54
CA SER A 211 -0.80 14.79 5.30
C SER A 211 -0.56 16.24 5.70
N MET A 212 -1.38 17.16 5.17
CA MET A 212 -1.20 18.60 5.37
C MET A 212 -1.93 19.09 6.61
N ALA A 213 -1.26 19.86 7.45
CA ALA A 213 -1.93 20.54 8.54
C ALA A 213 -2.77 21.72 7.99
N ARG A 214 -3.86 22.02 8.68
CA ARG A 214 -4.76 23.13 8.36
C ARG A 214 -5.42 23.68 9.61
N SER A 215 -5.99 24.87 9.49
CA SER A 215 -6.90 25.42 10.51
C SER A 215 -8.28 24.73 10.43
N SER A 216 -9.25 25.24 11.20
CA SER A 216 -10.65 24.81 11.09
C SER A 216 -11.24 25.02 9.70
N ARG A 217 -10.74 26.00 8.92
CA ARG A 217 -11.15 26.19 7.51
C ARG A 217 -10.58 25.06 6.64
N PRO A 218 -11.40 24.34 5.84
CA PRO A 218 -10.92 23.28 4.97
C PRO A 218 -9.81 23.73 3.99
N ASP A 219 -9.99 24.92 3.42
CA ASP A 219 -9.07 25.52 2.42
C ASP A 219 -8.08 26.46 3.09
N SER A 220 -7.27 25.90 4.01
CA SER A 220 -6.26 26.67 4.77
C SER A 220 -4.94 25.94 4.97
N ALA A 221 -4.73 24.81 4.28
CA ALA A 221 -3.44 24.16 4.26
C ALA A 221 -2.41 25.08 3.59
N ASN A 222 -1.20 25.17 4.16
CA ASN A 222 -0.14 26.04 3.65
C ASN A 222 1.20 25.31 3.58
N SER A 223 2.05 25.46 4.60
CA SER A 223 3.39 24.86 4.65
C SER A 223 3.53 23.75 5.68
N GLN A 224 2.69 23.75 6.70
CA GLN A 224 2.74 22.77 7.78
C GLN A 224 2.19 21.43 7.31
N PHE A 225 2.86 20.35 7.71
CA PHE A 225 2.48 18.98 7.42
C PHE A 225 2.68 18.11 8.66
N PHE A 226 2.16 16.89 8.61
CA PHE A 226 2.42 15.90 9.64
C PHE A 226 2.65 14.50 9.07
N ILE A 227 3.48 13.75 9.77
CA ILE A 227 3.74 12.32 9.54
C ILE A 227 2.88 11.54 10.51
N LEU A 228 2.16 10.53 10.04
CA LEU A 228 1.35 9.65 10.87
C LEU A 228 2.26 8.68 11.63
N LEU A 229 2.22 8.74 12.96
CA LEU A 229 2.93 7.82 13.85
C LEU A 229 2.05 6.65 14.31
N GLY A 230 0.73 6.79 14.17
CA GLY A 230 -0.25 5.74 14.44
C GLY A 230 -1.46 5.86 13.52
N ASP A 231 -2.42 4.95 13.69
CA ASP A 231 -3.69 4.96 12.94
C ASP A 231 -4.57 6.14 13.37
N ALA A 232 -4.86 7.02 12.41
CA ALA A 232 -5.69 8.20 12.61
C ALA A 232 -6.91 8.26 11.68
N ARG A 233 -7.29 7.13 11.06
CA ARG A 233 -8.36 7.08 10.05
C ARG A 233 -9.68 7.66 10.55
N LEU A 234 -10.07 7.32 11.78
CA LEU A 234 -11.32 7.79 12.39
C LEU A 234 -11.35 9.31 12.65
N ASN A 235 -10.19 9.96 12.71
CA ASN A 235 -10.07 11.36 13.07
C ASN A 235 -9.81 12.26 11.85
N LEU A 236 -9.09 11.75 10.84
CA LEU A 236 -8.50 12.58 9.79
C LEU A 236 -8.95 12.22 8.36
N ASP A 237 -9.43 11.00 8.11
CA ASP A 237 -9.83 10.59 6.77
C ASP A 237 -10.91 11.52 6.20
N ARG A 238 -10.82 11.80 4.90
CA ARG A 238 -11.74 12.66 4.14
C ARG A 238 -11.82 14.12 4.62
N THR A 239 -10.97 14.53 5.58
CA THR A 239 -10.97 15.89 6.12
C THR A 239 -9.59 16.56 6.12
N TYR A 240 -8.53 15.81 5.80
CA TYR A 240 -7.16 16.30 5.62
C TYR A 240 -6.57 15.77 4.32
N THR A 241 -5.68 16.54 3.71
CA THR A 241 -5.07 16.19 2.42
C THR A 241 -3.83 15.34 2.64
N VAL A 242 -3.95 14.03 2.35
CA VAL A 242 -2.79 13.15 2.21
C VAL A 242 -2.08 13.44 0.88
N TRP A 243 -0.76 13.56 0.92
CA TRP A 243 0.05 13.89 -0.25
C TRP A 243 1.23 12.96 -0.47
N GLY A 244 1.49 12.01 0.44
CA GLY A 244 2.55 11.03 0.26
C GLY A 244 2.60 9.98 1.36
N MET A 245 3.53 9.02 1.21
CA MET A 245 3.80 7.97 2.19
C MET A 245 5.29 7.67 2.26
N ILE A 246 5.77 7.34 3.45
CA ILE A 246 7.12 6.85 3.66
C ILE A 246 7.30 5.52 2.93
N VAL A 247 8.26 5.47 2.01
CA VAL A 247 8.69 4.25 1.32
C VAL A 247 9.97 3.68 1.92
N ASP A 248 10.73 4.46 2.68
CA ASP A 248 11.89 3.99 3.46
C ASP A 248 12.24 4.94 4.63
N GLY A 249 12.81 4.41 5.72
CA GLY A 249 13.18 5.19 6.90
C GLY A 249 12.06 5.41 7.94
N THR A 250 11.05 4.54 8.00
CA THR A 250 9.95 4.64 8.99
C THR A 250 10.46 4.61 10.44
N GLU A 251 11.50 3.85 10.73
CA GLU A 251 12.17 3.81 12.02
C GLU A 251 12.79 5.16 12.41
N ASN A 252 13.24 5.95 11.43
CA ASN A 252 13.82 7.27 11.67
C ASN A 252 12.73 8.29 12.04
N SER A 253 11.57 8.23 11.39
CA SER A 253 10.43 9.10 11.74
C SER A 253 9.86 8.77 13.13
N ARG A 254 9.90 7.50 13.55
CA ARG A 254 9.47 7.09 14.90
C ARG A 254 10.34 7.68 16.02
N ARG A 255 11.57 8.10 15.72
CA ARG A 255 12.54 8.66 16.67
C ARG A 255 12.47 10.19 16.83
N ILE A 256 11.47 10.85 16.23
CA ILE A 256 11.20 12.27 16.44
C ILE A 256 10.79 12.51 17.91
N ASP A 257 11.41 13.48 18.58
CA ASP A 257 11.19 13.76 20.00
C ASP A 257 9.72 14.16 20.29
N ARG A 258 9.14 13.59 21.35
CA ARG A 258 7.71 13.76 21.70
C ARG A 258 7.45 15.03 22.53
N GLY A 259 6.24 15.59 22.38
CA GLY A 259 5.71 16.69 23.19
C GLY A 259 4.89 17.71 22.39
N GLU A 260 4.19 18.60 23.10
CA GLU A 260 3.35 19.67 22.53
C GLU A 260 3.64 21.04 23.22
N PRO A 261 4.83 21.64 23.04
CA PRO A 261 5.93 21.20 22.18
C PRO A 261 6.92 20.24 22.87
N PRO A 262 7.76 19.50 22.10
CA PRO A 262 8.86 18.72 22.67
C PRO A 262 9.87 19.60 23.41
N LYS A 263 10.54 19.05 24.44
CA LYS A 263 11.63 19.75 25.15
C LYS A 263 12.80 20.09 24.23
N ARG A 264 13.06 19.24 23.24
CA ARG A 264 14.05 19.45 22.18
C ARG A 264 13.38 19.09 20.85
N PRO A 265 12.71 20.04 20.18
CA PRO A 265 12.05 19.76 18.92
C PRO A 265 13.04 19.23 17.88
N THR A 266 12.76 18.08 17.28
CA THR A 266 13.64 17.49 16.27
C THR A 266 13.65 18.37 15.01
N PRO A 267 14.82 18.76 14.48
CA PRO A 267 14.90 19.52 13.24
C PRO A 267 14.77 18.62 12.01
N ILE A 268 14.20 19.18 10.95
CA ILE A 268 14.40 18.72 9.57
C ILE A 268 15.78 19.25 9.17
N VAL A 269 16.81 18.40 9.23
CA VAL A 269 18.20 18.82 8.92
C VAL A 269 18.25 19.35 7.50
N ARG A 270 17.61 18.64 6.57
CA ARG A 270 17.48 19.09 5.19
C ARG A 270 16.32 18.37 4.49
N ALA A 271 15.60 19.08 3.64
CA ALA A 271 14.61 18.50 2.73
C ALA A 271 15.10 18.68 1.28
N ARG A 272 15.02 17.62 0.47
CA ARG A 272 15.42 17.64 -0.95
C ARG A 272 14.52 16.79 -1.81
N MET A 273 14.39 17.17 -3.07
CA MET A 273 13.87 16.28 -4.11
C MET A 273 14.98 15.31 -4.55
N ALA A 274 14.68 14.01 -4.65
CA ALA A 274 15.66 13.03 -5.09
C ALA A 274 16.14 13.31 -6.53
N LEU A 275 15.26 13.80 -7.40
CA LEU A 275 15.63 14.23 -8.75
C LEU A 275 16.71 15.31 -8.76
N ASP A 276 16.72 16.18 -7.76
CA ASP A 276 17.67 17.31 -7.66
C ASP A 276 18.99 16.89 -6.99
N MET A 277 19.11 15.63 -6.53
CA MET A 277 20.36 15.07 -5.99
C MET A 277 21.28 14.55 -7.10
N PRO A 278 22.61 14.48 -6.87
CA PRO A 278 23.53 13.80 -7.77
C PRO A 278 23.07 12.36 -8.03
N ALA A 279 23.11 11.91 -9.29
CA ALA A 279 22.57 10.60 -9.67
C ALA A 279 23.19 9.43 -8.87
N ALA A 280 24.48 9.52 -8.52
CA ALA A 280 25.18 8.52 -7.71
C ALA A 280 24.72 8.45 -6.25
N GLU A 281 24.07 9.49 -5.74
CA GLU A 281 23.56 9.57 -4.36
C GLU A 281 22.06 9.28 -4.27
N ARG A 282 21.36 9.12 -5.41
CA ARG A 282 19.92 8.83 -5.43
C ARG A 282 19.67 7.40 -4.96
N PRO A 283 18.81 7.18 -3.95
CA PRO A 283 18.45 5.84 -3.56
C PRO A 283 17.66 5.16 -4.70
N LYS A 284 17.98 3.91 -5.01
CA LYS A 284 17.13 3.09 -5.87
C LYS A 284 16.09 2.41 -5.00
N ILE A 285 14.90 2.98 -4.96
CA ILE A 285 13.75 2.44 -4.22
C ILE A 285 12.78 1.83 -5.23
N GLU A 286 12.49 0.55 -5.04
CA GLU A 286 11.45 -0.15 -5.77
C GLU A 286 10.38 -0.62 -4.78
N VAL A 287 9.12 -0.53 -5.18
CA VAL A 287 7.96 -0.98 -4.40
C VAL A 287 7.28 -2.10 -5.19
N MET A 288 6.85 -3.15 -4.51
CA MET A 288 6.07 -4.20 -5.15
C MET A 288 4.73 -3.62 -5.64
N LYS A 289 4.38 -3.88 -6.90
CA LYS A 289 3.10 -3.47 -7.49
C LYS A 289 1.97 -4.18 -6.75
N THR A 290 1.05 -3.41 -6.19
CA THR A 290 -0.05 -3.93 -5.37
C THR A 290 -1.10 -4.70 -6.18
N GLY A 291 -1.18 -4.48 -7.49
CA GLY A 291 -2.01 -5.29 -8.39
C GLY A 291 -1.37 -6.59 -8.85
N SER A 292 -0.11 -6.87 -8.50
CA SER A 292 0.62 -8.06 -8.96
C SER A 292 0.17 -9.36 -8.28
N GLU A 293 0.40 -10.49 -8.96
CA GLU A 293 0.17 -11.82 -8.37
C GLU A 293 1.10 -12.09 -7.17
N SER A 294 2.32 -11.52 -7.18
CA SER A 294 3.21 -11.60 -6.02
C SER A 294 2.63 -10.91 -4.79
N PHE A 295 2.05 -9.72 -4.95
CA PHE A 295 1.47 -8.99 -3.83
C PHE A 295 0.24 -9.70 -3.26
N LYS A 296 -0.62 -10.29 -4.11
CA LYS A 296 -1.75 -11.11 -3.67
C LYS A 296 -1.29 -12.27 -2.78
N LYS A 297 -0.29 -13.03 -3.24
CA LYS A 297 0.30 -14.13 -2.45
C LYS A 297 0.92 -13.62 -1.15
N TYR A 298 1.57 -12.46 -1.18
CA TYR A 298 2.15 -11.84 0.01
C TYR A 298 1.06 -11.52 1.04
N VAL A 299 -0.04 -10.89 0.63
CA VAL A 299 -1.19 -10.58 1.51
C VAL A 299 -1.85 -11.85 2.05
N GLU A 300 -1.97 -12.91 1.24
CA GLU A 300 -2.44 -14.21 1.69
C GLU A 300 -1.52 -14.82 2.76
N ALA A 301 -0.20 -14.76 2.55
CA ALA A 301 0.79 -15.28 3.48
C ALA A 301 0.84 -14.50 4.81
N LEU A 302 0.46 -13.22 4.80
CA LEU A 302 0.24 -12.44 6.03
C LEU A 302 -0.98 -12.92 6.83
N GLY A 303 -1.90 -13.66 6.21
CA GLY A 303 -3.20 -14.00 6.81
C GLY A 303 -4.05 -12.77 7.11
N ALA A 304 -3.81 -11.66 6.41
CA ALA A 304 -4.43 -10.37 6.69
C ALA A 304 -5.88 -10.27 6.15
N VAL A 305 -6.24 -11.15 5.20
CA VAL A 305 -7.55 -11.17 4.54
C VAL A 305 -8.21 -12.52 4.72
N LYS A 306 -9.47 -12.51 5.16
CA LYS A 306 -10.31 -13.70 5.29
C LYS A 306 -11.72 -13.39 4.78
N ASP A 307 -12.18 -14.16 3.79
CA ASP A 307 -13.53 -14.03 3.22
C ASP A 307 -13.87 -12.59 2.76
N GLY A 308 -12.89 -11.91 2.15
CA GLY A 308 -13.00 -10.52 1.71
C GLY A 308 -12.94 -9.47 2.83
N TYR A 309 -12.76 -9.90 4.08
CA TYR A 309 -12.54 -9.02 5.22
C TYR A 309 -11.05 -8.88 5.53
N VAL A 310 -10.55 -7.66 5.49
CA VAL A 310 -9.19 -7.28 5.86
C VAL A 310 -9.18 -6.96 7.36
N LYS A 311 -8.30 -7.61 8.13
CA LYS A 311 -8.18 -7.39 9.58
C LYS A 311 -7.90 -5.92 9.89
N ASP A 312 -6.85 -5.39 9.27
CA ASP A 312 -6.54 -3.97 9.21
C ASP A 312 -5.67 -3.69 7.98
N VAL A 313 -6.12 -2.83 7.07
CA VAL A 313 -5.34 -2.47 5.88
C VAL A 313 -4.08 -1.68 6.24
N CYS A 314 -4.07 -0.95 7.37
CA CYS A 314 -2.89 -0.20 7.82
C CYS A 314 -1.76 -1.09 8.34
N ASP A 315 -2.03 -2.37 8.62
CA ASP A 315 -1.01 -3.36 9.02
C ASP A 315 -0.32 -4.01 7.80
N ILE A 316 -0.78 -3.71 6.58
CA ILE A 316 -0.24 -4.29 5.35
C ILE A 316 0.62 -3.24 4.65
N THR A 317 1.92 -3.49 4.57
CA THR A 317 2.87 -2.66 3.81
C THR A 317 3.35 -3.41 2.58
N ALA A 318 3.37 -2.73 1.42
CA ALA A 318 3.96 -3.28 0.20
C ALA A 318 5.46 -3.55 0.40
N PRO A 319 5.97 -4.75 0.07
CA PRO A 319 7.40 -5.01 0.11
C PRO A 319 8.19 -4.00 -0.72
N ARG A 320 9.40 -3.66 -0.27
CA ARG A 320 10.30 -2.73 -0.96
C ARG A 320 11.63 -3.39 -1.28
N ARG A 321 12.31 -2.90 -2.33
CA ARG A 321 13.72 -3.16 -2.60
C ARG A 321 14.48 -1.84 -2.51
N ILE A 322 15.42 -1.75 -1.58
CA ILE A 322 16.29 -0.59 -1.40
C ILE A 322 17.69 -0.97 -1.86
N ASN A 323 18.12 -0.38 -2.97
CA ASN A 323 19.41 -0.71 -3.61
C ASN A 323 19.58 -2.23 -3.84
N GLY A 324 18.49 -2.91 -4.21
CA GLY A 324 18.45 -4.36 -4.47
C GLY A 324 18.24 -5.24 -3.24
N LYS A 325 18.23 -4.69 -2.01
CA LYS A 325 17.93 -5.45 -0.79
C LYS A 325 16.45 -5.38 -0.46
N ILE A 326 15.86 -6.52 -0.13
CA ILE A 326 14.43 -6.60 0.19
C ILE A 326 14.18 -6.19 1.63
N GLU A 327 13.26 -5.26 1.79
CA GLU A 327 12.80 -4.71 3.06
C GLU A 327 11.29 -4.94 3.20
N ILE A 328 10.92 -5.62 4.28
CA ILE A 328 9.52 -5.86 4.68
C ILE A 328 9.41 -5.30 6.10
N LEU A 329 8.54 -4.29 6.27
CA LEU A 329 8.27 -3.67 7.57
C LEU A 329 7.35 -4.55 8.41
#